data_AF-A0A4R4U5J3-F1
#
_entry.id   AF-A0A4R4U5J3-F1
#
_cell.length_a   1.000
_cell.length_b   1.000
_cell.length_c   1.000
_cell.angle_alpha   90.00
_cell.angle_beta   90.00
_cell.angle_gamma   90.00
#
_symmetry.space_group_name_H-M   'P 1'
#
loop_
_entity.id
_entity.type
_entity.pdbx_description
1 polymer ?
#
loop_
_entity_poly.entity_id
_entity_poly.type
_entity_poly.pdbx_seq_one_letter_code
_entity_poly.pdbx_strand_id
1 'polypeptide(L)'
;MSPDPDFTGVKRPEFDTMATQHTAAAGRLADLATRLHGELTAAGLDTTPATRIRELATQAQTQAEDLRRRRRLVDELERNKVVFGASTAAGTFLPVPDRLETGQAMLAGTVAADAAIAAYTKPPRGKVLPEQLAVVQRYAAKVHDPAFAKAFMSKLGARGVTDLANAIWLEKASWERAGDHDGAKRAFAQGEHVLRILSTALAGATDPASPAYLGAGFLQRLKTAGRTSRDLHSVTGGRPTAYHDLADVLGAHPGEPPYSAEFMRTVGRDMIALDREVHDALRNGEGTKAMDDMRTFVPDLLRAAASSPAAAQALLDHTPAGRTTTNLNYLLHDRVAWWTDNPNSTTDDRDARALGAAMEAAMKGSDAVSLRLTAETLKILGADLPRLYARNSAEKLQLADQAGFDRRASLRPALGTILSAHIDELGRIIDGRNVLKSGVGATLKDQSVNRRDIDYALLLATSDDAVFGQIVRAQAEHTRVEIDRIFPLTDKGPRLADPVARESKTFGHLLGAREQALYSVGRANEAAAKELESMVRSAIGIVPVPGKEFAGKLAEQAFKGMRLEGFAKEVA
;
A
#
# COMPACT_ATOMS: atom_id res chain seq x y z
N MET A 1 12.22 14.34 -34.43
CA MET A 1 11.56 13.19 -33.78
C MET A 1 11.31 12.16 -34.86
N SER A 2 12.02 11.03 -34.81
CA SER A 2 11.66 9.89 -35.66
C SER A 2 10.35 9.31 -35.13
N PRO A 3 9.37 8.97 -35.99
CA PRO A 3 8.18 8.27 -35.53
C PRO A 3 8.60 6.95 -34.86
N ASP A 4 7.90 6.61 -33.80
CA ASP A 4 7.94 5.29 -33.17
C ASP A 4 7.74 4.21 -34.27
N PRO A 5 8.60 3.18 -34.37
CA PRO A 5 8.47 2.13 -35.38
C PRO A 5 7.11 1.37 -35.32
N ASP A 6 6.36 1.50 -34.23
CA ASP A 6 5.01 0.95 -34.06
C ASP A 6 3.87 1.94 -34.38
N PHE A 7 4.15 3.06 -35.08
CA PHE A 7 3.13 4.06 -35.37
C PHE A 7 2.10 3.62 -36.43
N THR A 8 0.90 3.22 -35.97
CA THR A 8 -0.30 3.06 -36.79
C THR A 8 -1.19 4.30 -36.68
N GLY A 9 -1.17 5.16 -37.70
CA GLY A 9 -2.02 6.36 -37.76
C GLY A 9 -2.62 6.52 -39.15
N VAL A 10 -3.87 6.95 -39.24
CA VAL A 10 -4.52 7.23 -40.54
C VAL A 10 -4.57 8.75 -40.74
N LYS A 11 -4.28 9.20 -41.97
CA LYS A 11 -4.51 10.59 -42.35
C LYS A 11 -6.00 10.86 -42.34
N ARG A 12 -6.44 11.87 -41.60
CA ARG A 12 -7.86 12.12 -41.41
C ARG A 12 -8.66 12.35 -42.70
N PRO A 13 -8.17 13.11 -43.70
CA PRO A 13 -8.91 13.25 -44.96
C PRO A 13 -9.13 11.91 -45.67
N GLU A 14 -8.16 11.00 -45.58
CA GLU A 14 -8.23 9.66 -46.17
C GLU A 14 -9.21 8.77 -45.40
N PHE A 15 -9.18 8.81 -44.07
CA PHE A 15 -10.15 8.11 -43.22
C PHE A 15 -11.59 8.56 -43.45
N ASP A 16 -11.81 9.87 -43.52
CA ASP A 16 -13.13 10.46 -43.77
C ASP A 16 -13.66 10.09 -45.15
N THR A 17 -12.78 10.10 -46.15
CA THR A 17 -13.10 9.67 -47.52
C THR A 17 -13.49 8.20 -47.54
N MET A 18 -12.69 7.34 -46.92
CA MET A 18 -12.96 5.91 -46.82
C MET A 18 -14.30 5.62 -46.13
N ALA A 19 -14.55 6.24 -44.96
CA ALA A 19 -15.81 6.05 -44.22
C ALA A 19 -17.03 6.49 -45.04
N THR A 20 -16.92 7.58 -45.79
CA THR A 20 -17.97 8.10 -46.67
C THR A 20 -18.21 7.16 -47.86
N GLN A 21 -17.14 6.71 -48.52
CA GLN A 21 -17.23 5.79 -49.66
C GLN A 21 -17.81 4.42 -49.26
N HIS A 22 -17.35 3.86 -48.14
CA HIS A 22 -17.85 2.58 -47.63
C HIS A 22 -19.34 2.66 -47.27
N THR A 23 -19.76 3.77 -46.64
CA THR A 23 -21.16 4.06 -46.36
C THR A 23 -22.00 4.09 -47.64
N ALA A 24 -21.54 4.79 -48.68
CA ALA A 24 -22.24 4.89 -49.95
C ALA A 24 -22.28 3.55 -50.71
N ALA A 25 -21.22 2.74 -50.61
CA ALA A 25 -21.17 1.41 -51.20
C ALA A 25 -22.17 0.44 -50.53
N ALA A 26 -22.24 0.44 -49.19
CA ALA A 26 -23.20 -0.37 -48.45
C ALA A 26 -24.66 -0.02 -48.79
N GLY A 27 -24.98 1.28 -48.92
CA GLY A 27 -26.30 1.73 -49.36
C GLY A 27 -26.65 1.23 -50.77
N ARG A 28 -25.71 1.36 -51.71
CA ARG A 28 -25.91 0.88 -53.09
C ARG A 28 -26.10 -0.64 -53.18
N LEU A 29 -25.39 -1.43 -52.35
CA LEU A 29 -25.57 -2.88 -52.28
C LEU A 29 -26.96 -3.25 -51.74
N ALA A 30 -27.47 -2.52 -50.74
CA ALA A 30 -28.81 -2.75 -50.20
C ALA A 30 -29.91 -2.41 -51.22
N ASP A 31 -29.76 -1.30 -51.95
CA ASP A 31 -30.67 -0.90 -53.02
C ASP A 31 -30.67 -1.93 -54.15
N LEU A 32 -29.48 -2.40 -54.57
CA LEU A 32 -29.33 -3.44 -55.59
C LEU A 32 -30.03 -4.74 -55.16
N ALA A 33 -29.79 -5.21 -53.93
CA ALA A 33 -30.43 -6.40 -53.40
C ALA A 33 -31.96 -6.28 -53.43
N THR A 34 -32.49 -5.10 -53.09
CA THR A 34 -33.92 -4.83 -53.08
C THR A 34 -34.52 -4.84 -54.49
N ARG A 35 -33.87 -4.19 -55.45
CA ARG A 35 -34.31 -4.18 -56.86
C ARG A 35 -34.26 -5.57 -57.47
N LEU A 36 -33.15 -6.28 -57.31
CA LEU A 36 -32.96 -7.62 -57.84
C LEU A 36 -33.99 -8.60 -57.25
N HIS A 37 -34.27 -8.49 -55.96
CA HIS A 37 -35.32 -9.29 -55.34
C HIS A 37 -36.68 -9.04 -55.99
N GLY A 38 -37.07 -7.78 -56.18
CA GLY A 38 -38.32 -7.41 -56.85
C GLY A 38 -38.43 -7.93 -58.28
N GLU A 39 -37.35 -7.82 -59.07
CA GLU A 39 -37.30 -8.31 -60.46
C GLU A 39 -37.40 -9.85 -60.52
N LEU A 40 -36.66 -10.57 -59.68
CA LEU A 40 -36.69 -12.03 -59.63
C LEU A 40 -38.05 -12.55 -59.17
N THR A 41 -38.65 -11.91 -58.16
CA THR A 41 -40.00 -12.25 -57.69
C THR A 41 -41.04 -12.00 -58.78
N ALA A 42 -40.99 -10.87 -59.49
CA ALA A 42 -41.92 -10.56 -60.56
C ALA A 42 -41.80 -11.54 -61.76
N ALA A 43 -40.59 -12.05 -62.01
CA ALA A 43 -40.32 -13.03 -63.06
C ALA A 43 -40.58 -14.50 -62.62
N GLY A 44 -40.93 -14.76 -61.36
CA GLY A 44 -41.10 -16.12 -60.83
C GLY A 44 -39.80 -16.93 -60.75
N LEU A 45 -38.66 -16.26 -60.65
CA LEU A 45 -37.32 -16.87 -60.61
C LEU A 45 -36.81 -17.04 -59.18
N ASP A 46 -35.72 -17.82 -59.01
CA ASP A 46 -35.05 -18.02 -57.73
C ASP A 46 -34.49 -16.69 -57.18
N THR A 47 -34.89 -16.33 -55.96
CA THR A 47 -34.49 -15.07 -55.29
C THR A 47 -33.22 -15.22 -54.44
N THR A 48 -32.65 -16.42 -54.33
CA THR A 48 -31.44 -16.72 -53.55
C THR A 48 -30.26 -15.76 -53.82
N PRO A 49 -29.96 -15.37 -55.08
CA PRO A 49 -28.90 -14.40 -55.35
C PRO A 49 -29.14 -13.04 -54.69
N ALA A 50 -30.38 -12.54 -54.69
CA ALA A 50 -30.73 -11.28 -54.06
C ALA A 50 -30.59 -11.35 -52.53
N THR A 51 -30.92 -12.49 -51.93
CA THR A 51 -30.76 -12.72 -50.49
C THR A 51 -29.28 -12.70 -50.07
N ARG A 52 -28.39 -13.33 -50.84
CA ARG A 52 -26.93 -13.28 -50.58
C ARG A 52 -26.37 -11.86 -50.65
N ILE A 53 -26.80 -11.06 -51.64
CA ILE A 53 -26.39 -9.65 -51.75
C ILE A 53 -26.93 -8.85 -50.56
N ARG A 54 -28.15 -9.15 -50.08
CA ARG A 54 -28.72 -8.51 -48.89
C ARG A 54 -27.92 -8.82 -47.62
N GLU A 55 -27.45 -10.05 -47.45
CA GLU A 55 -26.58 -10.43 -46.32
C GLU A 55 -25.24 -9.66 -46.36
N LEU A 56 -24.59 -9.60 -47.52
CA LEU A 56 -23.38 -8.80 -47.71
C LEU A 56 -23.62 -7.31 -47.47
N ALA A 57 -24.75 -6.77 -47.93
CA ALA A 57 -25.15 -5.39 -47.68
C ALA A 57 -25.35 -5.11 -46.18
N THR A 58 -25.89 -6.08 -45.44
CA THR A 58 -26.10 -5.99 -43.99
C THR A 58 -24.76 -5.95 -43.26
N GLN A 59 -23.84 -6.86 -43.60
CA GLN A 59 -22.47 -6.85 -43.06
C GLN A 59 -21.74 -5.53 -43.36
N ALA A 60 -21.83 -5.05 -44.60
CA ALA A 60 -21.24 -3.78 -45.02
C ALA A 60 -21.87 -2.57 -44.30
N GLN A 61 -23.17 -2.61 -43.99
CA GLN A 61 -23.84 -1.59 -43.17
C GLN A 61 -23.35 -1.59 -41.73
N THR A 62 -23.20 -2.76 -41.10
CA THR A 62 -22.62 -2.86 -39.74
C THR A 62 -21.21 -2.27 -39.68
N GLN A 63 -20.38 -2.56 -40.69
CA GLN A 63 -19.03 -1.98 -40.81
C GLN A 63 -19.08 -0.47 -41.05
N ALA A 64 -19.99 0.02 -41.91
CA ALA A 64 -20.18 1.45 -42.14
C ALA A 64 -20.64 2.19 -40.88
N GLU A 65 -21.51 1.59 -40.06
CA GLU A 65 -21.91 2.14 -38.77
C GLU A 65 -20.76 2.21 -37.77
N ASP A 66 -19.91 1.18 -37.73
CA ASP A 66 -18.70 1.20 -36.92
C ASP A 66 -17.74 2.32 -37.37
N LEU A 67 -17.49 2.45 -38.67
CA LEU A 67 -16.67 3.54 -39.23
C LEU A 67 -17.23 4.93 -38.89
N ARG A 68 -18.55 5.11 -38.95
CA ARG A 68 -19.20 6.37 -38.53
C ARG A 68 -19.06 6.63 -37.03
N ARG A 69 -19.14 5.59 -36.18
CA ARG A 69 -18.90 5.72 -34.74
C ARG A 69 -17.46 6.13 -34.46
N ARG A 70 -16.48 5.48 -35.10
CA ARG A 70 -15.05 5.84 -35.00
C ARG A 70 -14.77 7.24 -35.50
N ARG A 71 -15.38 7.66 -36.62
CA ARG A 71 -15.25 9.04 -37.14
C ARG A 71 -15.73 10.08 -36.13
N ARG A 72 -16.93 9.90 -35.56
CA ARG A 72 -17.45 10.79 -34.52
C ARG A 72 -16.51 10.86 -33.31
N LEU A 73 -15.99 9.72 -32.88
CA LEU A 73 -15.02 9.64 -31.79
C LEU A 73 -13.74 10.41 -32.13
N VAL A 74 -13.19 10.27 -33.34
CA VAL A 74 -12.00 11.02 -33.78
C VAL A 74 -12.27 12.53 -33.75
N ASP A 75 -13.43 12.96 -34.22
CA ASP A 75 -13.83 14.38 -34.16
C ASP A 75 -13.94 14.89 -32.72
N GLU A 76 -14.38 14.06 -31.78
CA GLU A 76 -14.46 14.40 -30.35
C GLU A 76 -13.08 14.39 -29.67
N LEU A 77 -12.22 13.43 -29.99
CA LEU A 77 -10.85 13.35 -29.48
C LEU A 77 -10.03 14.58 -29.89
N GLU A 78 -10.18 15.05 -31.13
CA GLU A 78 -9.56 16.29 -31.58
C GLU A 78 -10.15 17.51 -30.87
N ARG A 79 -11.48 17.63 -30.84
CA ARG A 79 -12.15 18.77 -30.20
C ARG A 79 -11.70 18.95 -28.75
N ASN A 80 -11.52 17.85 -28.02
CA ASN A 80 -11.08 17.85 -26.62
C ASN A 80 -9.54 17.81 -26.47
N LYS A 81 -8.79 17.81 -27.58
CA LYS A 81 -7.31 17.78 -27.60
C LYS A 81 -6.74 16.60 -26.81
N VAL A 82 -7.38 15.43 -26.89
CA VAL A 82 -7.04 14.20 -26.15
C VAL A 82 -5.75 13.57 -26.69
N VAL A 83 -5.54 13.68 -28.00
CA VAL A 83 -4.39 13.08 -28.69
C VAL A 83 -3.72 14.13 -29.56
N PHE A 84 -2.42 14.34 -29.35
CA PHE A 84 -1.61 15.15 -30.24
C PHE A 84 -1.22 14.30 -31.44
N GLY A 85 -1.70 14.68 -32.61
CA GLY A 85 -1.23 14.06 -33.83
C GLY A 85 0.26 14.34 -34.04
N ALA A 86 0.99 13.37 -34.58
CA ALA A 86 2.34 13.62 -35.07
C ALA A 86 2.23 14.39 -36.39
N SER A 87 2.60 15.67 -36.37
CA SER A 87 2.77 16.43 -37.61
C SER A 87 4.13 16.06 -38.21
N THR A 88 4.10 15.35 -39.33
CA THR A 88 5.27 15.04 -40.14
C THR A 88 5.18 15.80 -41.47
N ALA A 89 6.26 15.79 -42.26
CA ALA A 89 6.23 16.33 -43.63
C ALA A 89 5.17 15.65 -44.52
N ALA A 90 4.73 14.44 -44.17
CA ALA A 90 3.71 13.69 -44.89
C ALA A 90 2.27 14.02 -44.45
N GLY A 91 2.08 14.84 -43.40
CA GLY A 91 0.77 15.25 -42.88
C GLY A 91 0.64 15.10 -41.36
N THR A 92 -0.53 15.48 -40.84
CA THR A 92 -0.91 15.29 -39.43
C THR A 92 -1.59 13.94 -39.26
N PHE A 93 -0.97 13.06 -38.49
CA PHE A 93 -1.51 11.73 -38.21
C PHE A 93 -2.12 11.71 -36.82
N LEU A 94 -3.35 11.24 -36.70
CA LEU A 94 -4.00 11.05 -35.41
C LEU A 94 -3.82 9.58 -34.97
N PRO A 95 -3.30 9.34 -33.75
CA PRO A 95 -3.41 8.03 -33.13
C PRO A 95 -4.90 7.74 -32.90
N VAL A 96 -5.45 6.84 -33.70
CA VAL A 96 -6.81 6.34 -33.52
C VAL A 96 -6.68 5.00 -32.80
N PRO A 97 -7.25 4.84 -31.60
CA PRO A 97 -7.22 3.56 -30.92
C PRO A 97 -7.87 2.47 -31.78
N ASP A 98 -7.27 1.28 -31.80
CA ASP A 98 -7.76 0.15 -32.60
C ASP A 98 -9.20 -0.25 -32.24
N ARG A 99 -9.59 -0.03 -30.98
CA ARG A 99 -10.90 -0.32 -30.42
C ARG A 99 -11.66 0.96 -30.04
N LEU A 100 -12.94 0.99 -30.38
CA LEU A 100 -13.83 2.14 -30.10
C LEU A 100 -13.91 2.42 -28.60
N GLU A 101 -13.98 1.36 -27.78
CA GLU A 101 -14.09 1.42 -26.33
C GLU A 101 -12.88 2.13 -25.71
N THR A 102 -11.67 1.85 -26.21
CA THR A 102 -10.43 2.48 -25.77
C THR A 102 -10.46 3.99 -26.01
N GLY A 103 -10.90 4.44 -27.19
CA GLY A 103 -10.99 5.87 -27.45
C GLY A 103 -12.12 6.55 -26.68
N GLN A 104 -13.24 5.88 -26.45
CA GLN A 104 -14.29 6.38 -25.55
C GLN A 104 -13.78 6.54 -24.10
N ALA A 105 -12.95 5.61 -23.63
CA ALA A 105 -12.32 5.70 -22.32
C ALA A 105 -11.34 6.88 -22.24
N MET A 106 -10.51 7.10 -23.27
CA MET A 106 -9.61 8.26 -23.35
C MET A 106 -10.37 9.60 -23.34
N LEU A 107 -11.46 9.68 -24.11
CA LEU A 107 -12.32 10.86 -24.14
C LEU A 107 -12.95 11.11 -22.77
N ALA A 108 -13.53 10.07 -22.16
CA ALA A 108 -14.10 10.15 -20.81
C ALA A 108 -13.06 10.62 -19.79
N GLY A 109 -11.83 10.11 -19.85
CA GLY A 109 -10.74 10.54 -18.98
C GLY A 109 -10.39 12.01 -19.16
N THR A 110 -10.37 12.49 -20.40
CA THR A 110 -10.09 13.92 -20.67
C THR A 110 -11.20 14.84 -20.19
N VAL A 111 -12.46 14.48 -20.44
CA VAL A 111 -13.62 15.26 -19.98
C VAL A 111 -13.67 15.31 -18.45
N ALA A 112 -13.41 14.19 -17.78
CA ALA A 112 -13.29 14.14 -16.32
C ALA A 112 -12.13 15.02 -15.82
N ALA A 113 -10.98 15.02 -16.50
CA ALA A 113 -9.85 15.86 -16.12
C ALA A 113 -10.12 17.35 -16.32
N ASP A 114 -10.78 17.74 -17.42
CA ASP A 114 -11.17 19.13 -17.65
C ASP A 114 -12.17 19.63 -16.59
N ALA A 115 -13.12 18.77 -16.17
CA ALA A 115 -14.02 19.06 -15.05
C ALA A 115 -13.25 19.19 -13.73
N ALA A 116 -12.32 18.28 -13.44
CA ALA A 116 -11.46 18.37 -12.25
C ALA A 116 -10.63 19.66 -12.24
N ILE A 117 -10.02 20.04 -13.37
CA ILE A 117 -9.29 21.30 -13.52
C ILE A 117 -10.21 22.50 -13.31
N ALA A 118 -11.39 22.49 -13.94
CA ALA A 118 -12.39 23.54 -13.79
C ALA A 118 -12.83 23.71 -12.32
N ALA A 119 -12.92 22.60 -11.58
CA ALA A 119 -13.36 22.59 -10.19
C ALA A 119 -12.48 23.44 -9.27
N TYR A 120 -11.17 23.57 -9.55
CA TYR A 120 -10.24 24.36 -8.73
C TYR A 120 -9.68 25.63 -9.41
N THR A 121 -9.82 25.80 -10.73
CA THR A 121 -9.26 26.97 -11.46
C THR A 121 -10.25 28.09 -11.75
N LYS A 122 -11.53 27.77 -11.96
CA LYS A 122 -12.60 28.74 -12.29
C LYS A 122 -13.30 29.45 -11.12
N PRO A 123 -13.31 28.94 -9.87
CA PRO A 123 -14.10 29.56 -8.82
C PRO A 123 -13.47 30.86 -8.29
N PRO A 124 -14.25 31.95 -8.13
CA PRO A 124 -13.79 33.14 -7.43
C PRO A 124 -13.67 32.84 -5.93
N ARG A 125 -12.52 33.16 -5.33
CA ARG A 125 -12.26 33.05 -3.88
C ARG A 125 -12.22 31.62 -3.32
N GLY A 126 -11.60 30.67 -4.03
CA GLY A 126 -11.16 29.40 -3.43
C GLY A 126 -12.26 28.45 -2.98
N LYS A 127 -13.47 28.58 -3.54
CA LYS A 127 -14.53 27.56 -3.44
C LYS A 127 -14.27 26.45 -4.44
N VAL A 128 -14.78 25.25 -4.23
CA VAL A 128 -14.83 24.22 -5.29
C VAL A 128 -16.18 24.30 -5.98
N LEU A 129 -16.22 24.12 -7.30
CA LEU A 129 -17.47 24.04 -8.06
C LEU A 129 -18.10 22.64 -7.90
N PRO A 130 -19.16 22.46 -7.08
CA PRO A 130 -19.72 21.13 -6.79
C PRO A 130 -20.28 20.45 -8.04
N GLU A 131 -20.77 21.22 -9.01
CA GLU A 131 -21.24 20.73 -10.29
C GLU A 131 -20.12 20.12 -11.13
N GLN A 132 -18.88 20.62 -11.02
CA GLN A 132 -17.72 20.06 -11.71
C GLN A 132 -17.26 18.78 -11.04
N LEU A 133 -17.26 18.72 -9.70
CA LEU A 133 -17.02 17.47 -8.98
C LEU A 133 -18.05 16.40 -9.36
N ALA A 134 -19.33 16.76 -9.48
CA ALA A 134 -20.37 15.84 -9.91
C ALA A 134 -20.13 15.28 -11.32
N VAL A 135 -19.52 16.05 -12.23
CA VAL A 135 -19.11 15.53 -13.55
C VAL A 135 -18.03 14.46 -13.40
N VAL A 136 -17.01 14.68 -12.56
CA VAL A 136 -15.96 13.68 -12.29
C VAL A 136 -16.57 12.39 -11.72
N GLN A 137 -17.49 12.51 -10.76
CA GLN A 137 -18.15 11.37 -10.12
C GLN A 137 -18.94 10.47 -11.08
N ARG A 138 -19.50 11.03 -12.17
CA ARG A 138 -20.20 10.23 -13.20
C ARG A 138 -19.30 9.20 -13.87
N TYR A 139 -17.99 9.37 -13.79
CA TYR A 139 -16.99 8.47 -14.38
C TYR A 139 -16.40 7.47 -13.39
N ALA A 140 -16.91 7.37 -12.15
CA ALA A 140 -16.39 6.46 -11.13
C ALA A 140 -16.25 5.01 -11.64
N ALA A 141 -17.24 4.51 -12.39
CA ALA A 141 -17.21 3.15 -12.95
C ALA A 141 -16.12 2.91 -14.00
N LYS A 142 -15.51 3.97 -14.56
CA LYS A 142 -14.48 3.88 -15.60
C LYS A 142 -13.05 4.03 -15.06
N VAL A 143 -12.87 4.27 -13.77
CA VAL A 143 -11.55 4.58 -13.19
C VAL A 143 -10.54 3.44 -13.32
N HIS A 144 -11.01 2.19 -13.39
CA HIS A 144 -10.18 1.00 -13.57
C HIS A 144 -9.79 0.74 -15.03
N ASP A 145 -10.37 1.47 -16.00
CA ASP A 145 -9.96 1.38 -17.39
C ASP A 145 -8.61 2.09 -17.57
N PRO A 146 -7.54 1.38 -18.02
CA PRO A 146 -6.22 1.98 -18.15
C PRO A 146 -6.17 3.16 -19.13
N ALA A 147 -6.99 3.16 -20.19
CA ALA A 147 -7.04 4.24 -21.16
C ALA A 147 -7.72 5.50 -20.58
N PHE A 148 -8.76 5.31 -19.75
CA PHE A 148 -9.35 6.38 -18.95
C PHE A 148 -8.33 6.96 -17.98
N ALA A 149 -7.71 6.12 -17.15
CA ALA A 149 -6.77 6.56 -16.11
C ALA A 149 -5.58 7.30 -16.71
N LYS A 150 -5.01 6.81 -17.82
CA LYS A 150 -3.90 7.45 -18.53
C LYS A 150 -4.28 8.83 -19.06
N ALA A 151 -5.42 8.94 -19.73
CA ALA A 151 -5.90 10.21 -20.28
C ALA A 151 -6.22 11.21 -19.16
N PHE A 152 -6.93 10.77 -18.13
CA PHE A 152 -7.28 11.56 -16.95
C PHE A 152 -6.04 12.13 -16.27
N MET A 153 -5.08 11.27 -15.94
CA MET A 153 -3.86 11.66 -15.21
C MET A 153 -2.88 12.47 -16.08
N SER A 154 -2.78 12.17 -17.38
CA SER A 154 -1.95 12.93 -18.31
C SER A 154 -2.44 14.37 -18.44
N LYS A 155 -3.76 14.55 -18.56
CA LYS A 155 -4.40 15.86 -18.70
C LYS A 155 -4.40 16.65 -17.38
N LEU A 156 -4.76 16.00 -16.28
CA LEU A 156 -4.76 16.62 -14.94
C LEU A 156 -3.34 17.05 -14.53
N GLY A 157 -2.35 16.21 -14.86
CA GLY A 157 -0.95 16.42 -14.51
C GLY A 157 -0.67 16.28 -13.01
N ALA A 158 0.60 16.15 -12.66
CA ALA A 158 1.05 15.95 -11.28
C ALA A 158 0.61 17.06 -10.32
N ARG A 159 0.65 18.33 -10.76
CA ARG A 159 0.22 19.47 -9.95
C ARG A 159 -1.30 19.50 -9.76
N GLY A 160 -2.06 19.12 -10.79
CA GLY A 160 -3.52 19.04 -10.73
C GLY A 160 -4.03 18.02 -9.71
N VAL A 161 -3.28 16.93 -9.46
CA VAL A 161 -3.57 15.96 -8.40
C VAL A 161 -3.63 16.66 -7.04
N THR A 162 -2.55 17.37 -6.70
CA THR A 162 -2.47 18.09 -5.42
C THR A 162 -3.44 19.27 -5.38
N ASP A 163 -3.63 19.97 -6.50
CA ASP A 163 -4.50 21.16 -6.55
C ASP A 163 -5.97 20.81 -6.33
N LEU A 164 -6.43 19.70 -6.92
CA LEU A 164 -7.79 19.21 -6.72
C LEU A 164 -8.02 18.79 -5.26
N ALA A 165 -7.08 18.03 -4.69
CA ALA A 165 -7.19 17.54 -3.32
C ALA A 165 -7.22 18.70 -2.31
N ASN A 166 -6.32 19.67 -2.46
CA ASN A 166 -6.35 20.89 -1.68
C ASN A 166 -7.69 21.62 -1.82
N ALA A 167 -8.17 21.83 -3.04
CA ALA A 167 -9.41 22.56 -3.27
C ALA A 167 -10.60 21.90 -2.53
N ILE A 168 -10.71 20.57 -2.58
CA ILE A 168 -11.73 19.81 -1.83
C ILE A 168 -11.68 20.11 -0.33
N TRP A 169 -10.47 20.16 0.25
CA TRP A 169 -10.31 20.52 1.66
C TRP A 169 -10.62 21.97 1.96
N LEU A 170 -10.25 22.90 1.08
CA LEU A 170 -10.56 24.32 1.24
C LEU A 170 -12.06 24.57 1.26
N GLU A 171 -12.81 23.82 0.45
CA GLU A 171 -14.27 23.87 0.44
C GLU A 171 -14.82 23.45 1.79
N LYS A 172 -14.44 22.27 2.31
CA LYS A 172 -14.84 21.81 3.66
C LYS A 172 -14.50 22.86 4.73
N ALA A 173 -13.27 23.34 4.76
CA ALA A 173 -12.81 24.33 5.74
C ALA A 173 -13.57 25.66 5.62
N SER A 174 -14.10 26.00 4.44
CA SER A 174 -14.92 27.20 4.25
C SER A 174 -16.29 27.07 4.92
N TRP A 175 -16.91 25.89 4.86
CA TRP A 175 -18.18 25.60 5.54
C TRP A 175 -18.00 25.57 7.06
N GLU A 176 -16.91 24.98 7.55
CA GLU A 176 -16.57 24.96 8.98
C GLU A 176 -16.36 26.38 9.53
N ARG A 177 -15.66 27.25 8.79
CA ARG A 177 -15.48 28.67 9.15
C ARG A 177 -16.79 29.45 9.13
N ALA A 178 -17.77 29.03 8.33
CA ALA A 178 -19.10 29.62 8.30
C ALA A 178 -20.03 29.09 9.42
N GLY A 179 -19.57 28.11 10.22
CA GLY A 179 -20.37 27.48 11.28
C GLY A 179 -21.40 26.46 10.78
N ASP A 180 -21.38 26.10 9.49
CA ASP A 180 -22.29 25.11 8.91
C ASP A 180 -21.60 23.74 8.81
N HIS A 181 -21.68 22.99 9.90
CA HIS A 181 -21.08 21.66 10.00
C HIS A 181 -21.76 20.62 9.09
N ASP A 182 -23.05 20.77 8.77
CA ASP A 182 -23.75 19.84 7.89
C ASP A 182 -23.47 20.12 6.41
N GLY A 183 -23.29 21.39 6.05
CA GLY A 183 -22.67 21.82 4.80
C GLY A 183 -21.27 21.24 4.64
N ALA A 184 -20.43 21.36 5.66
CA ALA A 184 -19.07 20.80 5.66
C ALA A 184 -19.04 19.28 5.44
N LYS A 185 -19.91 18.54 6.15
CA LYS A 185 -20.04 17.08 5.97
C LYS A 185 -20.46 16.70 4.55
N ARG A 186 -21.44 17.40 3.97
CA ARG A 186 -21.91 17.13 2.60
C ARG A 186 -20.85 17.45 1.55
N ALA A 187 -20.18 18.60 1.69
CA ALA A 187 -19.08 18.98 0.80
C ALA A 187 -17.93 17.97 0.86
N PHE A 188 -17.56 17.54 2.07
CA PHE A 188 -16.50 16.56 2.25
C PHE A 188 -16.88 15.18 1.69
N ALA A 189 -18.09 14.69 1.92
CA ALA A 189 -18.56 13.42 1.37
C ALA A 189 -18.52 13.41 -0.17
N GLN A 190 -18.87 14.53 -0.81
CA GLN A 190 -18.75 14.68 -2.25
C GLN A 190 -17.27 14.67 -2.70
N GLY A 191 -16.42 15.42 -2.00
CA GLY A 191 -14.99 15.47 -2.24
C GLY A 191 -14.29 14.13 -2.08
N GLU A 192 -14.64 13.36 -1.06
CA GLU A 192 -14.06 12.05 -0.77
C GLU A 192 -14.26 11.06 -1.92
N HIS A 193 -15.43 11.08 -2.58
CA HIS A 193 -15.66 10.25 -3.76
C HIS A 193 -14.74 10.63 -4.93
N VAL A 194 -14.45 11.93 -5.10
CA VAL A 194 -13.52 12.40 -6.13
C VAL A 194 -12.08 12.04 -5.76
N LEU A 195 -11.69 12.15 -4.48
CA LEU A 195 -10.38 11.69 -4.00
C LEU A 195 -10.18 10.19 -4.23
N ARG A 196 -11.22 9.37 -4.07
CA ARG A 196 -11.19 7.93 -4.42
C ARG A 196 -10.88 7.70 -5.89
N ILE A 197 -11.61 8.38 -6.79
CA ILE A 197 -11.37 8.29 -8.24
C ILE A 197 -9.94 8.73 -8.58
N LEU A 198 -9.50 9.84 -7.98
CA LEU A 198 -8.15 10.37 -8.18
C LEU A 198 -7.08 9.39 -7.71
N SER A 199 -7.26 8.79 -6.54
CA SER A 199 -6.35 7.80 -5.95
C SER A 199 -6.21 6.55 -6.81
N THR A 200 -7.34 5.98 -7.26
CA THR A 200 -7.32 4.79 -8.11
C THR A 200 -6.68 5.06 -9.47
N ALA A 201 -7.00 6.20 -10.11
CA ALA A 201 -6.36 6.58 -11.37
C ALA A 201 -4.85 6.86 -11.19
N LEU A 202 -4.47 7.49 -10.07
CA LEU A 202 -3.08 7.78 -9.74
C LEU A 202 -2.26 6.50 -9.53
N ALA A 203 -2.80 5.51 -8.80
CA ALA A 203 -2.14 4.22 -8.61
C ALA A 203 -1.85 3.55 -9.97
N GLY A 204 -2.84 3.50 -10.87
CA GLY A 204 -2.65 2.98 -12.22
C GLY A 204 -1.66 3.78 -13.07
N ALA A 205 -1.62 5.10 -12.94
CA ALA A 205 -0.70 5.96 -13.71
C ALA A 205 0.75 5.95 -13.20
N THR A 206 0.98 5.43 -11.99
CA THR A 206 2.30 5.40 -11.32
C THR A 206 2.87 3.99 -11.15
N ASP A 207 2.15 2.97 -11.60
CA ASP A 207 2.62 1.59 -11.62
C ASP A 207 3.28 1.24 -12.98
N PRO A 208 4.59 0.92 -13.02
CA PRO A 208 5.25 0.48 -14.26
C PRO A 208 4.65 -0.76 -14.92
N ALA A 209 3.92 -1.60 -14.17
CA ALA A 209 3.23 -2.77 -14.72
C ALA A 209 1.88 -2.42 -15.37
N SER A 210 1.36 -1.21 -15.12
CA SER A 210 0.06 -0.77 -15.63
C SER A 210 0.18 -0.19 -17.05
N PRO A 211 -0.74 -0.54 -17.97
CA PRO A 211 -0.83 0.13 -19.28
C PRO A 211 -1.09 1.64 -19.20
N ALA A 212 -1.56 2.13 -18.04
CA ALA A 212 -1.79 3.54 -17.79
C ALA A 212 -0.54 4.32 -17.35
N TYR A 213 0.61 3.64 -17.17
CA TYR A 213 1.84 4.25 -16.66
C TYR A 213 2.27 5.48 -17.47
N LEU A 214 2.51 6.59 -16.76
CA LEU A 214 2.94 7.86 -17.36
C LEU A 214 4.47 8.07 -17.33
N GLY A 215 5.23 7.10 -16.82
CA GLY A 215 6.68 7.13 -16.79
C GLY A 215 7.28 7.82 -15.56
N ALA A 216 8.59 7.60 -15.36
CA ALA A 216 9.34 8.15 -14.23
C ALA A 216 9.31 9.68 -14.16
N GLY A 217 9.23 10.36 -15.31
CA GLY A 217 9.08 11.80 -15.38
C GLY A 217 7.81 12.32 -14.71
N PHE A 218 6.71 11.56 -14.76
CA PHE A 218 5.48 11.91 -14.03
C PHE A 218 5.68 11.80 -12.52
N LEU A 219 6.32 10.73 -12.03
CA LEU A 219 6.66 10.54 -10.62
C LEU A 219 7.54 11.69 -10.07
N GLN A 220 8.54 12.14 -10.83
CA GLN A 220 9.39 13.28 -10.43
C GLN A 220 8.61 14.60 -10.35
N ARG A 221 7.69 14.83 -11.28
CA ARG A 221 6.79 15.99 -11.22
C ARG A 221 5.81 15.89 -10.04
N LEU A 222 5.35 14.69 -9.70
CA LEU A 222 4.48 14.46 -8.54
C LEU A 222 5.22 14.69 -7.22
N LYS A 223 6.47 14.23 -7.12
CA LYS A 223 7.38 14.57 -6.03
C LYS A 223 7.53 16.09 -5.88
N THR A 224 7.83 16.78 -6.98
CA THR A 224 7.99 18.25 -6.99
C THR A 224 6.69 18.96 -6.57
N ALA A 225 5.54 18.51 -7.08
CA ALA A 225 4.23 19.06 -6.72
C ALA A 225 3.92 18.85 -5.23
N GLY A 226 4.19 17.66 -4.68
CA GLY A 226 3.97 17.36 -3.27
C GLY A 226 4.87 18.14 -2.31
N ARG A 227 6.09 18.50 -2.71
CA ARG A 227 6.93 19.43 -1.91
C ARG A 227 6.52 20.89 -2.04
N THR A 228 5.69 21.24 -3.02
CA THR A 228 5.32 22.63 -3.27
C THR A 228 4.35 23.10 -2.21
N SER A 229 4.83 23.99 -1.35
CA SER A 229 3.96 24.66 -0.39
C SER A 229 2.88 25.49 -1.06
N ARG A 230 1.69 25.60 -0.44
CA ARG A 230 0.63 26.53 -0.86
C ARG A 230 0.57 27.76 0.04
N ASP A 231 0.30 28.92 -0.54
CA ASP A 231 0.31 30.23 0.16
C ASP A 231 -1.06 30.55 0.79
N LEU A 232 -2.14 29.98 0.24
CA LEU A 232 -3.49 30.51 0.45
C LEU A 232 -4.15 30.13 1.77
N HIS A 233 -3.63 29.11 2.46
CA HIS A 233 -4.15 28.63 3.76
C HIS A 233 -3.05 28.37 4.79
N SER A 234 -1.89 29.05 4.66
CA SER A 234 -1.11 29.34 5.86
C SER A 234 -1.98 30.25 6.70
N VAL A 235 -2.75 29.69 7.63
CA VAL A 235 -3.42 30.47 8.67
C VAL A 235 -2.28 31.19 9.39
N THR A 236 -2.06 32.45 9.00
CA THR A 236 -1.03 33.34 9.55
C THR A 236 0.41 32.78 9.57
N GLY A 237 1.16 32.93 8.46
CA GLY A 237 2.61 33.18 8.52
C GLY A 237 3.61 32.01 8.44
N GLY A 238 3.73 31.34 7.27
CA GLY A 238 5.09 30.91 6.84
C GLY A 238 5.39 29.47 6.41
N ARG A 239 4.38 28.62 6.09
CA ARG A 239 4.44 27.38 5.25
C ARG A 239 5.17 26.12 5.82
N PRO A 240 4.81 24.85 5.42
CA PRO A 240 4.02 24.46 4.25
C PRO A 240 2.86 23.44 4.43
N THR A 241 1.82 23.59 3.59
CA THR A 241 1.01 22.44 3.11
C THR A 241 1.85 21.70 2.06
N ALA A 242 2.55 20.66 2.48
CA ALA A 242 3.43 19.87 1.63
C ALA A 242 2.68 18.65 1.09
N TYR A 243 3.18 17.45 1.39
CA TYR A 243 2.62 16.18 0.92
C TYR A 243 1.22 15.85 1.45
N HIS A 244 0.58 16.71 2.25
CA HIS A 244 -0.76 16.53 2.80
C HIS A 244 -1.80 16.25 1.73
N ASP A 245 -1.84 17.08 0.68
CA ASP A 245 -2.82 16.91 -0.40
C ASP A 245 -2.66 15.55 -1.06
N LEU A 246 -1.41 15.11 -1.24
CA LEU A 246 -1.12 13.81 -1.79
C LEU A 246 -1.52 12.71 -0.81
N ALA A 247 -1.23 12.85 0.48
CA ALA A 247 -1.63 11.89 1.50
C ALA A 247 -3.15 11.75 1.62
N ASP A 248 -3.93 12.83 1.46
CA ASP A 248 -5.38 12.73 1.43
C ASP A 248 -5.86 11.94 0.21
N VAL A 249 -5.17 12.06 -0.93
CA VAL A 249 -5.41 11.17 -2.09
C VAL A 249 -5.04 9.72 -1.74
N LEU A 250 -3.88 9.47 -1.12
CA LEU A 250 -3.47 8.12 -0.72
C LEU A 250 -4.50 7.48 0.24
N GLY A 251 -4.90 8.23 1.28
CA GLY A 251 -5.79 7.79 2.34
C GLY A 251 -7.25 7.64 1.91
N ALA A 252 -7.69 8.33 0.86
CA ALA A 252 -9.06 8.23 0.37
C ALA A 252 -9.37 6.91 -0.35
N HIS A 253 -8.39 6.11 -0.76
CA HIS A 253 -8.61 4.95 -1.62
C HIS A 253 -9.62 3.94 -1.02
N PRO A 254 -10.57 3.38 -1.80
CA PRO A 254 -11.68 2.56 -1.28
C PRO A 254 -11.31 1.11 -0.89
N GLY A 255 -10.02 0.77 -0.87
CA GLY A 255 -9.47 -0.57 -0.55
C GLY A 255 -7.95 -0.50 -0.37
N GLU A 256 -7.26 -1.63 -0.22
CA GLU A 256 -5.79 -1.69 -0.18
C GLU A 256 -5.21 -1.11 -1.49
N PRO A 257 -4.64 0.11 -1.49
CA PRO A 257 -4.26 0.76 -2.74
C PRO A 257 -2.94 0.16 -3.25
N PRO A 258 -2.84 -0.39 -4.46
CA PRO A 258 -1.61 -1.02 -4.94
C PRO A 258 -0.63 0.04 -5.47
N TYR A 259 -0.26 1.02 -4.66
CA TYR A 259 0.82 1.92 -5.04
C TYR A 259 2.08 1.08 -5.24
N SER A 260 2.64 1.17 -6.44
CA SER A 260 3.75 0.33 -6.84
C SER A 260 4.99 0.56 -5.98
N ALA A 261 5.90 -0.42 -5.96
CA ALA A 261 7.22 -0.23 -5.38
C ALA A 261 7.94 0.99 -5.99
N GLU A 262 7.68 1.32 -7.26
CA GLU A 262 8.29 2.47 -7.92
C GLU A 262 7.74 3.81 -7.41
N PHE A 263 6.43 3.88 -7.15
CA PHE A 263 5.84 5.02 -6.46
C PHE A 263 6.47 5.22 -5.08
N MET A 264 6.62 4.14 -4.30
CA MET A 264 7.23 4.20 -2.97
C MET A 264 8.70 4.61 -3.03
N ARG A 265 9.48 4.11 -4.00
CA ARG A 265 10.89 4.51 -4.20
C ARG A 265 11.04 5.98 -4.54
N THR A 266 10.14 6.54 -5.34
CA THR A 266 10.32 7.91 -5.83
C THR A 266 9.63 8.94 -4.94
N VAL A 267 8.34 8.74 -4.68
CA VAL A 267 7.50 9.71 -3.97
C VAL A 267 7.44 9.37 -2.49
N GLY A 268 7.20 8.11 -2.14
CA GLY A 268 7.11 7.67 -0.74
C GLY A 268 8.38 7.92 0.08
N ARG A 269 9.57 7.60 -0.47
CA ARG A 269 10.85 7.90 0.18
C ARG A 269 11.06 9.40 0.39
N ASP A 270 10.59 10.22 -0.54
CA ASP A 270 10.72 11.68 -0.45
C ASP A 270 9.77 12.28 0.60
N MET A 271 8.58 11.71 0.73
CA MET A 271 7.66 12.00 1.83
C MET A 271 8.32 11.74 3.19
N ILE A 272 8.93 10.56 3.40
CA ILE A 272 9.66 10.26 4.64
C ILE A 272 10.87 11.19 4.83
N ALA A 273 11.58 11.55 3.76
CA ALA A 273 12.69 12.49 3.84
C ALA A 273 12.22 13.87 4.33
N LEU A 274 11.11 14.40 3.80
CA LEU A 274 10.54 15.67 4.27
C LEU A 274 10.08 15.59 5.73
N ASP A 275 9.39 14.51 6.10
CA ASP A 275 8.95 14.31 7.48
C ASP A 275 10.15 14.27 8.47
N ARG A 276 11.26 13.66 8.04
CA ARG A 276 12.54 13.66 8.77
C ARG A 276 13.17 15.04 8.86
N GLU A 277 13.22 15.79 7.77
CA GLU A 277 13.72 17.18 7.76
C GLU A 277 12.95 18.05 8.76
N VAL A 278 11.61 17.95 8.77
CA VAL A 278 10.75 18.68 9.71
C VAL A 278 11.00 18.25 11.16
N HIS A 279 11.10 16.94 11.40
CA HIS A 279 11.39 16.42 12.73
C HIS A 279 12.76 16.88 13.26
N ASP A 280 13.80 16.84 12.42
CA ASP A 280 15.13 17.30 12.79
C ASP A 280 15.15 18.80 13.09
N ALA A 281 14.46 19.62 12.28
CA ALA A 281 14.35 21.06 12.52
C ALA A 281 13.68 21.35 13.86
N LEU A 282 12.55 20.71 14.16
CA LEU A 282 11.86 20.85 15.44
C LEU A 282 12.76 20.43 16.61
N ARG A 283 13.43 19.29 16.50
CA ARG A 283 14.34 18.77 17.54
C ARG A 283 15.55 19.68 17.78
N ASN A 284 16.06 20.33 16.74
CA ASN A 284 17.21 21.22 16.82
C ASN A 284 16.84 22.67 17.21
N GLY A 285 15.56 22.96 17.45
CA GLY A 285 15.09 24.32 17.78
C GLY A 285 15.05 25.27 16.57
N GLU A 286 15.20 24.75 15.36
CA GLU A 286 15.10 25.48 14.08
C GLU A 286 13.66 25.43 13.51
N GLY A 287 12.78 24.66 14.14
CA GLY A 287 11.41 24.48 13.73
C GLY A 287 10.55 25.73 13.94
N THR A 288 9.62 25.95 13.02
CA THR A 288 8.60 26.99 13.14
C THR A 288 7.33 26.43 13.78
N LYS A 289 6.47 27.29 14.32
CA LYS A 289 5.14 26.87 14.77
C LYS A 289 4.33 26.17 13.66
N ALA A 290 4.48 26.62 12.41
CA ALA A 290 3.82 25.99 11.27
C ALA A 290 4.30 24.54 11.01
N MET A 291 5.56 24.24 11.32
CA MET A 291 6.10 22.88 11.27
C MET A 291 5.60 22.02 12.43
N ASP A 292 5.46 22.59 13.62
CA ASP A 292 4.94 21.91 14.81
C ASP A 292 3.45 21.58 14.67
N ASP A 293 2.67 22.53 14.14
CA ASP A 293 1.24 22.39 13.85
C ASP A 293 0.96 21.50 12.60
N MET A 294 2.01 21.03 11.92
CA MET A 294 1.87 20.25 10.70
C MET A 294 1.25 18.88 11.01
N ARG A 295 0.03 18.62 10.52
CA ARG A 295 -0.52 17.25 10.47
C ARG A 295 0.50 16.35 9.76
N THR A 296 0.81 15.15 10.25
CA THR A 296 1.70 14.29 9.44
C THR A 296 0.91 13.71 8.24
N PHE A 297 1.63 13.38 7.18
CA PHE A 297 1.13 12.61 6.03
C PHE A 297 1.60 11.14 6.08
N VAL A 298 2.41 10.76 7.07
CA VAL A 298 3.10 9.45 7.12
C VAL A 298 2.16 8.25 7.32
N PRO A 299 1.11 8.28 8.15
CA PRO A 299 0.18 7.16 8.30
C PRO A 299 -0.54 6.83 6.99
N ASP A 300 -0.98 7.85 6.24
CA ASP A 300 -1.60 7.66 4.93
C ASP A 300 -0.64 6.98 3.95
N LEU A 301 0.63 7.41 3.94
CA LEU A 301 1.69 6.77 3.16
C LEU A 301 1.95 5.32 3.59
N LEU A 302 2.05 5.05 4.88
CA LEU A 302 2.33 3.72 5.41
C LEU A 302 1.19 2.74 5.14
N ARG A 303 -0.06 3.20 5.28
CA ARG A 303 -1.25 2.41 4.86
C ARG A 303 -1.23 2.12 3.37
N ALA A 304 -0.85 3.10 2.56
CA ALA A 304 -0.69 2.91 1.13
C ALA A 304 0.44 1.95 0.78
N ALA A 305 1.51 1.90 1.58
CA ALA A 305 2.62 0.96 1.40
C ALA A 305 2.28 -0.45 1.87
N ALA A 306 1.48 -0.58 2.94
CA ALA A 306 1.08 -1.85 3.54
C ALA A 306 0.23 -2.75 2.63
N SER A 307 -0.32 -2.22 1.54
CA SER A 307 -1.09 -2.98 0.54
C SER A 307 -0.27 -3.99 -0.26
N SER A 308 1.05 -3.86 -0.29
CA SER A 308 1.90 -4.85 -0.95
C SER A 308 3.27 -4.98 -0.28
N PRO A 309 3.82 -6.21 -0.19
CA PRO A 309 5.16 -6.43 0.35
C PRO A 309 6.21 -5.60 -0.37
N ALA A 310 6.17 -5.58 -1.71
CA ALA A 310 7.15 -4.86 -2.51
C ALA A 310 7.12 -3.33 -2.28
N ALA A 311 5.95 -2.74 -2.06
CA ALA A 311 5.81 -1.31 -1.76
C ALA A 311 6.29 -0.99 -0.35
N ALA A 312 5.89 -1.77 0.65
CA ALA A 312 6.33 -1.60 2.03
C ALA A 312 7.86 -1.78 2.17
N GLN A 313 8.42 -2.82 1.54
CA GLN A 313 9.87 -3.04 1.46
C GLN A 313 10.57 -1.87 0.76
N ALA A 314 10.08 -1.43 -0.40
CA ALA A 314 10.65 -0.29 -1.11
C ALA A 314 10.69 0.98 -0.25
N LEU A 315 9.70 1.20 0.61
CA LEU A 315 9.64 2.35 1.50
C LEU A 315 10.58 2.21 2.71
N LEU A 316 10.55 1.07 3.40
CA LEU A 316 11.24 0.84 4.68
C LEU A 316 12.73 0.52 4.49
N ASP A 317 13.08 -0.27 3.46
CA ASP A 317 14.45 -0.66 3.09
C ASP A 317 15.13 0.46 2.27
N HIS A 318 15.35 1.59 2.92
CA HIS A 318 16.04 2.71 2.30
C HIS A 318 16.84 3.50 3.31
N THR A 319 18.10 3.77 2.99
CA THR A 319 18.91 4.77 3.68
C THR A 319 19.00 6.01 2.79
N PRO A 320 18.47 7.16 3.22
CA PRO A 320 18.59 8.41 2.47
C PRO A 320 20.06 8.81 2.26
N ALA A 321 20.35 9.47 1.13
CA ALA A 321 21.70 9.95 0.85
C ALA A 321 22.17 10.91 1.95
N GLY A 322 23.42 10.75 2.40
CA GLY A 322 24.00 11.55 3.49
C GLY A 322 23.52 11.17 4.89
N ARG A 323 22.74 10.10 5.05
CA ARG A 323 22.30 9.57 6.36
C ARG A 323 22.91 8.20 6.61
N THR A 324 22.99 7.84 7.90
CA THR A 324 23.45 6.53 8.38
C THR A 324 22.32 5.61 8.83
N THR A 325 21.10 6.15 8.97
CA THR A 325 19.92 5.43 9.45
C THR A 325 18.88 5.27 8.34
N THR A 326 18.25 4.09 8.30
CA THR A 326 17.21 3.76 7.33
C THR A 326 15.90 4.51 7.62
N ASN A 327 14.93 4.38 6.71
CA ASN A 327 13.55 4.81 6.93
C ASN A 327 12.90 4.03 8.08
N LEU A 328 13.11 2.72 8.16
CA LEU A 328 12.63 1.91 9.27
C LEU A 328 13.17 2.40 10.62
N ASN A 329 14.49 2.64 10.71
CA ASN A 329 15.13 3.13 11.93
C ASN A 329 14.51 4.45 12.39
N TYR A 330 14.39 5.44 11.49
CA TYR A 330 13.74 6.70 11.82
C TYR A 330 12.30 6.55 12.33
N LEU A 331 11.49 5.72 11.66
CA LEU A 331 10.09 5.53 12.03
C LEU A 331 9.93 4.81 13.38
N LEU A 332 10.82 3.85 13.67
CA LEU A 332 10.73 2.98 14.84
C LEU A 332 11.50 3.53 16.07
N HIS A 333 12.55 4.31 15.86
CA HIS A 333 13.41 4.89 16.90
C HIS A 333 13.08 6.37 17.15
N ASP A 334 13.30 7.23 16.15
CA ASP A 334 13.20 8.69 16.29
C ASP A 334 11.74 9.15 16.41
N ARG A 335 10.85 8.55 15.61
CA ARG A 335 9.43 8.93 15.53
C ARG A 335 8.51 8.15 16.45
N VAL A 336 9.05 7.36 17.37
CA VAL A 336 8.24 6.45 18.18
C VAL A 336 7.15 7.13 19.02
N ALA A 337 7.45 8.31 19.60
CA ALA A 337 6.50 9.04 20.42
C ALA A 337 5.31 9.56 19.61
N TRP A 338 5.50 9.79 18.31
CA TRP A 338 4.48 10.33 17.43
C TRP A 338 3.30 9.36 17.25
N TRP A 339 3.55 8.05 17.29
CA TRP A 339 2.50 7.04 17.04
C TRP A 339 1.39 7.01 18.10
N THR A 340 1.66 7.49 19.32
CA THR A 340 0.67 7.52 20.41
C THR A 340 0.35 8.92 20.90
N ASP A 341 1.32 9.83 20.86
CA ASP A 341 1.19 11.15 21.49
C ASP A 341 0.74 12.23 20.50
N ASN A 342 0.43 11.84 19.25
CA ASN A 342 -0.03 12.78 18.25
C ASN A 342 -1.46 13.28 18.58
N PRO A 343 -1.64 14.56 18.96
CA PRO A 343 -2.96 15.11 19.26
C PRO A 343 -3.87 15.18 18.02
N ASN A 344 -3.28 15.05 16.82
CA ASN A 344 -3.98 15.03 15.54
C ASN A 344 -4.26 13.60 15.04
N SER A 345 -4.06 12.57 15.87
CA SER A 345 -4.37 11.17 15.53
C SER A 345 -5.88 10.97 15.44
N THR A 346 -6.33 10.16 14.49
CA THR A 346 -7.74 9.74 14.47
C THR A 346 -8.10 8.97 15.74
N THR A 347 -9.36 9.08 16.18
CA THR A 347 -9.88 8.44 17.39
C THR A 347 -10.01 6.91 17.29
N ASP A 348 -9.61 6.30 16.18
CA ASP A 348 -9.82 4.88 15.86
C ASP A 348 -8.52 4.07 15.76
N ASP A 349 -7.43 4.55 16.35
CA ASP A 349 -6.10 3.93 16.40
C ASP A 349 -5.47 3.62 15.02
N ARG A 350 -6.10 4.01 13.91
CA ARG A 350 -5.61 3.66 12.57
C ARG A 350 -4.24 4.23 12.29
N ASP A 351 -4.00 5.47 12.72
CA ASP A 351 -2.71 6.13 12.54
C ASP A 351 -1.62 5.46 13.38
N ALA A 352 -1.96 5.10 14.63
CA ALA A 352 -1.06 4.40 15.54
C ALA A 352 -0.61 3.03 14.99
N ARG A 353 -1.48 2.34 14.23
CA ARG A 353 -1.20 1.00 13.66
C ARG A 353 -0.59 1.04 12.26
N ALA A 354 -0.47 2.21 11.62
CA ALA A 354 -0.02 2.31 10.24
C ALA A 354 1.42 1.78 10.05
N LEU A 355 2.33 2.08 10.97
CA LEU A 355 3.68 1.54 10.96
C LEU A 355 3.68 0.01 11.11
N GLY A 356 2.90 -0.51 12.06
CA GLY A 356 2.75 -1.95 12.25
C GLY A 356 2.26 -2.66 10.98
N ALA A 357 1.25 -2.12 10.30
CA ALA A 357 0.73 -2.68 9.06
C ALA A 357 1.79 -2.71 7.93
N ALA A 358 2.56 -1.62 7.77
CA ALA A 358 3.64 -1.57 6.79
C ALA A 358 4.78 -2.54 7.14
N MET A 359 5.13 -2.67 8.42
CA MET A 359 6.12 -3.64 8.89
C MET A 359 5.65 -5.07 8.62
N GLU A 360 4.41 -5.43 8.96
CA GLU A 360 3.86 -6.77 8.70
C GLU A 360 3.92 -7.10 7.20
N ALA A 361 3.46 -6.20 6.34
CA ALA A 361 3.52 -6.38 4.89
C ALA A 361 4.95 -6.57 4.37
N ALA A 362 5.91 -5.79 4.89
CA ALA A 362 7.29 -5.83 4.43
C ALA A 362 8.10 -7.03 4.94
N MET A 363 7.74 -7.56 6.11
CA MET A 363 8.62 -8.44 6.90
C MET A 363 8.11 -9.87 7.04
N LYS A 364 6.82 -10.16 6.79
CA LYS A 364 6.25 -11.51 6.97
C LYS A 364 6.78 -12.55 5.97
N GLY A 365 7.35 -12.13 4.84
CA GLY A 365 7.87 -13.01 3.80
C GLY A 365 9.21 -13.66 4.17
N SER A 366 9.61 -14.69 3.43
CA SER A 366 10.91 -15.37 3.59
C SER A 366 12.00 -14.88 2.63
N ASP A 367 11.72 -13.83 1.84
CA ASP A 367 12.70 -13.24 0.94
C ASP A 367 13.80 -12.49 1.72
N ALA A 368 14.93 -12.25 1.06
CA ALA A 368 16.09 -11.62 1.71
C ALA A 368 15.81 -10.21 2.26
N VAL A 369 14.90 -9.45 1.65
CA VAL A 369 14.54 -8.11 2.13
C VAL A 369 13.67 -8.21 3.38
N SER A 370 12.67 -9.10 3.38
CA SER A 370 11.85 -9.39 4.56
C SER A 370 12.72 -9.81 5.76
N LEU A 371 13.62 -10.78 5.59
CA LEU A 371 14.50 -11.26 6.66
C LEU A 371 15.44 -10.16 7.19
N ARG A 372 15.97 -9.33 6.28
CA ARG A 372 16.84 -8.21 6.65
C ARG A 372 16.09 -7.14 7.44
N LEU A 373 14.88 -6.78 7.01
CA LEU A 373 14.03 -5.80 7.71
C LEU A 373 13.55 -6.34 9.07
N THR A 374 13.25 -7.63 9.18
CA THR A 374 13.00 -8.30 10.47
C THR A 374 14.23 -8.18 11.37
N ALA A 375 15.41 -8.51 10.85
CA ALA A 375 16.66 -8.43 11.61
C ALA A 375 16.97 -7.00 12.08
N GLU A 376 16.75 -6.00 11.23
CA GLU A 376 16.90 -4.59 11.57
C GLU A 376 15.89 -4.14 12.64
N THR A 377 14.63 -4.57 12.54
CA THR A 377 13.60 -4.31 13.56
C THR A 377 14.03 -4.85 14.92
N LEU A 378 14.47 -6.11 14.98
CA LEU A 378 14.94 -6.73 16.22
C LEU A 378 16.14 -5.98 16.80
N LYS A 379 17.07 -5.52 15.95
CA LYS A 379 18.21 -4.70 16.37
C LYS A 379 17.79 -3.35 16.96
N ILE A 380 16.88 -2.65 16.30
CA ILE A 380 16.38 -1.36 16.78
C ILE A 380 15.69 -1.56 18.13
N LEU A 381 14.79 -2.54 18.24
CA LEU A 381 14.09 -2.83 19.49
C LEU A 381 15.05 -3.29 20.60
N GLY A 382 16.04 -4.13 20.27
CA GLY A 382 17.08 -4.59 21.20
C GLY A 382 17.96 -3.46 21.75
N ALA A 383 18.12 -2.37 21.00
CA ALA A 383 18.80 -1.16 21.47
C ALA A 383 17.86 -0.24 22.27
N ASP A 384 16.58 -0.15 21.86
CA ASP A 384 15.62 0.84 22.36
C ASP A 384 14.87 0.44 23.63
N LEU A 385 14.53 -0.84 23.75
CA LEU A 385 13.71 -1.35 24.84
C LEU A 385 14.45 -1.51 26.17
N PRO A 386 15.76 -1.82 26.23
CA PRO A 386 16.46 -1.98 27.51
C PRO A 386 16.28 -0.80 28.48
N ARG A 387 16.27 0.43 27.98
CA ARG A 387 16.11 1.65 28.80
C ARG A 387 14.74 1.77 29.46
N LEU A 388 13.74 1.01 28.99
CA LEU A 388 12.38 1.01 29.54
C LEU A 388 12.25 0.12 30.77
N TYR A 389 13.23 -0.74 31.05
CA TYR A 389 13.20 -1.70 32.14
C TYR A 389 14.32 -1.41 33.16
N ALA A 390 14.02 -1.65 34.42
CA ALA A 390 15.00 -1.73 35.51
C ALA A 390 14.86 -3.08 36.21
N ARG A 391 15.93 -3.54 36.85
CA ARG A 391 15.83 -4.69 37.77
C ARG A 391 15.32 -4.23 39.13
N ASN A 392 14.49 -5.06 39.76
CA ASN A 392 14.12 -4.88 41.15
C ASN A 392 15.00 -5.69 42.10
N SER A 393 14.72 -5.58 43.41
CA SER A 393 15.44 -6.31 44.47
C SER A 393 15.29 -7.83 44.40
N ALA A 394 14.33 -8.34 43.63
CA ALA A 394 14.11 -9.77 43.36
C ALA A 394 14.70 -10.22 42.01
N GLU A 395 15.58 -9.40 41.41
CA GLU A 395 16.20 -9.64 40.09
C GLU A 395 15.21 -9.76 38.92
N LYS A 396 13.96 -9.31 39.09
CA LYS A 396 12.94 -9.29 38.04
C LYS A 396 12.90 -7.95 37.30
N LEU A 397 12.44 -7.96 36.05
CA LEU A 397 12.30 -6.76 35.22
C LEU A 397 11.02 -6.00 35.59
N GLN A 398 11.16 -4.71 35.90
CA GLN A 398 10.07 -3.77 36.15
C GLN A 398 10.16 -2.60 35.17
N LEU A 399 9.01 -2.05 34.74
CA LEU A 399 9.01 -0.91 33.85
C LEU A 399 9.51 0.35 34.59
N ALA A 400 10.64 0.88 34.12
CA ALA A 400 11.20 2.15 34.56
C ALA A 400 10.60 3.34 33.80
N ASP A 401 10.14 3.12 32.56
CA ASP A 401 9.47 4.12 31.72
C ASP A 401 8.19 3.53 31.11
N GLN A 402 7.09 3.67 31.85
CA GLN A 402 5.76 3.22 31.44
C GLN A 402 5.29 3.95 30.17
N ALA A 403 5.51 5.27 30.08
CA ALA A 403 5.09 6.07 28.93
C ALA A 403 5.83 5.65 27.65
N GLY A 404 7.14 5.42 27.74
CA GLY A 404 7.95 4.88 26.64
C GLY A 404 7.51 3.49 26.18
N PHE A 405 7.04 2.65 27.11
CA PHE A 405 6.48 1.34 26.81
C PHE A 405 5.11 1.42 26.12
N ASP A 406 4.23 2.28 26.62
CA ASP A 406 2.87 2.48 26.07
C ASP A 406 2.91 3.13 24.67
N ARG A 407 3.90 3.99 24.40
CA ARG A 407 4.20 4.54 23.06
C ARG A 407 4.42 3.49 21.97
N ARG A 408 4.68 2.24 22.35
CA ARG A 408 4.94 1.11 21.43
C ARG A 408 3.80 0.09 21.41
N ALA A 409 2.70 0.34 22.10
CA ALA A 409 1.60 -0.61 22.22
C ALA A 409 1.01 -1.01 20.86
N SER A 410 0.89 -0.06 19.93
CA SER A 410 0.31 -0.30 18.59
C SER A 410 1.17 -1.20 17.70
N LEU A 411 2.45 -1.40 18.03
CA LEU A 411 3.36 -2.27 17.27
C LEU A 411 3.22 -3.74 17.65
N ARG A 412 2.70 -4.05 18.85
CA ARG A 412 2.68 -5.42 19.39
C ARG A 412 1.97 -6.42 18.46
N PRO A 413 0.79 -6.12 17.86
CA PRO A 413 0.13 -7.07 16.97
C PRO A 413 0.96 -7.42 15.74
N ALA A 414 1.49 -6.41 15.05
CA ALA A 414 2.33 -6.61 13.87
C ALA A 414 3.63 -7.35 14.21
N LEU A 415 4.28 -6.97 15.31
CA LEU A 415 5.47 -7.65 15.80
C LEU A 415 5.18 -9.12 16.12
N GLY A 416 4.03 -9.43 16.72
CA GLY A 416 3.53 -10.77 16.92
C GLY A 416 3.46 -11.57 15.63
N THR A 417 2.83 -11.02 14.59
CA THR A 417 2.74 -11.67 13.27
C THR A 417 4.09 -11.89 12.62
N ILE A 418 5.00 -10.92 12.70
CA ILE A 418 6.35 -11.03 12.15
C ILE A 418 7.15 -12.13 12.89
N LEU A 419 7.13 -12.13 14.23
CA LEU A 419 7.81 -13.13 15.03
C LEU A 419 7.26 -14.54 14.78
N SER A 420 5.94 -14.69 14.68
CA SER A 420 5.30 -15.96 14.33
C SER A 420 5.69 -16.47 12.96
N ALA A 421 5.80 -15.60 11.95
CA ALA A 421 6.21 -15.98 10.60
C ALA A 421 7.68 -16.45 10.54
N HIS A 422 8.51 -15.97 11.46
CA HIS A 422 9.95 -16.27 11.53
C HIS A 422 10.33 -17.15 12.72
N ILE A 423 9.40 -17.96 13.22
CA ILE A 423 9.59 -18.72 14.46
C ILE A 423 10.77 -19.70 14.41
N ASP A 424 11.03 -20.29 13.24
CA ASP A 424 12.19 -21.15 12.97
C ASP A 424 13.51 -20.36 13.16
N GLU A 425 13.60 -19.15 12.61
CA GLU A 425 14.79 -18.30 12.75
C GLU A 425 14.99 -17.84 14.21
N LEU A 426 13.90 -17.56 14.93
CA LEU A 426 13.96 -17.27 16.37
C LEU A 426 14.53 -18.45 17.16
N GLY A 427 14.05 -19.68 16.89
CA GLY A 427 14.56 -20.89 17.53
C GLY A 427 16.05 -21.10 17.26
N ARG A 428 16.50 -20.86 16.03
CA ARG A 428 17.94 -20.96 15.67
C ARG A 428 18.79 -19.94 16.43
N ILE A 429 18.34 -18.70 16.58
CA ILE A 429 19.10 -17.69 17.32
C ILE A 429 19.10 -18.00 18.82
N ILE A 430 18.00 -18.50 19.37
CA ILE A 430 17.91 -18.99 20.75
C ILE A 430 18.88 -20.16 20.98
N ASP A 431 19.10 -21.02 19.99
CA ASP A 431 20.13 -22.06 20.01
C ASP A 431 21.57 -21.53 19.92
N GLY A 432 21.76 -20.24 19.70
CA GLY A 432 23.07 -19.62 19.50
C GLY A 432 23.55 -19.62 18.05
N ARG A 433 22.68 -19.89 17.08
CA ARG A 433 22.99 -19.78 15.64
C ARG A 433 22.61 -18.39 15.13
N ASN A 434 23.60 -17.57 14.79
CA ASN A 434 23.36 -16.23 14.23
C ASN A 434 23.02 -16.31 12.74
N VAL A 435 21.74 -16.52 12.45
CA VAL A 435 21.21 -16.73 11.09
C VAL A 435 20.66 -15.45 10.45
N LEU A 436 20.11 -14.53 11.26
CA LEU A 436 19.56 -13.26 10.77
C LEU A 436 20.62 -12.14 10.78
N LYS A 437 20.64 -11.36 9.69
CA LYS A 437 21.53 -10.21 9.51
C LYS A 437 20.75 -9.00 9.00
N SER A 438 20.88 -7.86 9.67
CA SER A 438 20.24 -6.60 9.27
C SER A 438 20.91 -5.95 8.06
N GLY A 439 22.17 -6.30 7.77
CA GLY A 439 22.98 -5.59 6.77
C GLY A 439 23.30 -4.13 7.15
N VAL A 440 22.85 -3.67 8.32
CA VAL A 440 23.09 -2.35 8.89
C VAL A 440 24.15 -2.47 9.99
N GLY A 441 25.22 -1.67 9.88
CA GLY A 441 26.36 -1.69 10.82
C GLY A 441 27.69 -1.98 10.13
N ALA A 442 28.79 -1.56 10.76
CA ALA A 442 30.14 -1.61 10.18
C ALA A 442 30.74 -3.02 10.19
N THR A 443 30.36 -3.87 11.14
CA THR A 443 30.88 -5.23 11.29
C THR A 443 29.79 -6.29 11.18
N LEU A 444 30.18 -7.53 10.88
CA LEU A 444 29.26 -8.68 10.89
C LEU A 444 28.58 -8.86 12.24
N LYS A 445 29.27 -8.55 13.35
CA LYS A 445 28.72 -8.61 14.70
C LYS A 445 27.61 -7.58 14.91
N ASP A 446 27.80 -6.37 14.36
CA ASP A 446 26.81 -5.29 14.45
C ASP A 446 25.54 -5.64 13.65
N GLN A 447 25.72 -6.35 12.53
CA GLN A 447 24.63 -6.77 11.65
C GLN A 447 23.87 -8.00 12.17
N SER A 448 24.54 -8.91 12.89
CA SER A 448 23.94 -10.16 13.35
C SER A 448 23.01 -9.96 14.54
N VAL A 449 21.75 -10.38 14.41
CA VAL A 449 20.79 -10.42 15.52
C VAL A 449 21.30 -11.39 16.58
N ASN A 450 21.40 -10.91 17.82
CA ASN A 450 21.77 -11.74 18.96
C ASN A 450 20.52 -12.09 19.78
N ARG A 451 20.69 -13.01 20.74
CA ARG A 451 19.60 -13.46 21.62
C ARG A 451 18.95 -12.31 22.41
N ARG A 452 19.75 -11.36 22.91
CA ARG A 452 19.24 -10.20 23.67
C ARG A 452 18.32 -9.33 22.82
N ASP A 453 18.63 -9.15 21.53
CA ASP A 453 17.78 -8.39 20.59
C ASP A 453 16.38 -9.01 20.49
N ILE A 454 16.31 -10.35 20.43
CA ILE A 454 15.05 -11.11 20.40
C ILE A 454 14.32 -11.03 21.74
N ASP A 455 15.03 -11.20 22.85
CA ASP A 455 14.41 -11.27 24.17
C ASP A 455 13.64 -9.98 24.49
N TYR A 456 14.18 -8.81 24.12
CA TYR A 456 13.45 -7.54 24.27
C TYR A 456 12.26 -7.40 23.33
N ALA A 457 12.37 -7.85 22.08
CA ALA A 457 11.23 -7.88 21.16
C ALA A 457 10.12 -8.80 21.68
N LEU A 458 10.47 -9.96 22.24
CA LEU A 458 9.54 -10.88 22.90
C LEU A 458 8.91 -10.27 24.15
N LEU A 459 9.67 -9.56 24.99
CA LEU A 459 9.12 -8.85 26.16
C LEU A 459 8.03 -7.85 25.75
N LEU A 460 8.27 -7.07 24.69
CA LEU A 460 7.28 -6.13 24.17
C LEU A 460 6.06 -6.86 23.59
N ALA A 461 6.27 -7.82 22.69
CA ALA A 461 5.19 -8.52 21.98
C ALA A 461 4.32 -9.33 22.93
N THR A 462 4.94 -10.12 23.82
CA THR A 462 4.23 -11.03 24.72
C THR A 462 3.59 -10.33 25.91
N SER A 463 3.72 -9.01 26.07
CA SER A 463 2.89 -8.27 27.02
C SER A 463 1.40 -8.24 26.63
N ASP A 464 1.09 -8.49 25.35
CA ASP A 464 -0.26 -8.64 24.83
C ASP A 464 -0.67 -10.12 24.80
N ASP A 465 -1.85 -10.41 25.34
CA ASP A 465 -2.35 -11.77 25.53
C ASP A 465 -2.67 -12.47 24.20
N ALA A 466 -3.24 -11.72 23.24
CA ALA A 466 -3.57 -12.26 21.92
C ALA A 466 -2.30 -12.54 21.10
N VAL A 467 -1.33 -11.63 21.18
CA VAL A 467 -0.02 -11.80 20.53
C VAL A 467 0.75 -12.98 21.11
N PHE A 468 0.79 -13.13 22.44
CA PHE A 468 1.41 -14.28 23.07
C PHE A 468 0.78 -15.60 22.60
N GLY A 469 -0.56 -15.68 22.59
CA GLY A 469 -1.28 -16.85 22.09
C GLY A 469 -0.96 -17.18 20.62
N GLN A 470 -0.80 -16.16 19.78
CA GLN A 470 -0.40 -16.31 18.38
C GLN A 470 1.01 -16.90 18.24
N ILE A 471 2.00 -16.37 18.97
CA ILE A 471 3.39 -16.84 18.90
C ILE A 471 3.51 -18.27 19.41
N VAL A 472 2.83 -18.61 20.52
CA VAL A 472 2.83 -19.98 21.07
C VAL A 472 2.20 -20.98 20.10
N ARG A 473 1.12 -20.62 19.41
CA ARG A 473 0.51 -21.47 18.37
C ARG A 473 1.45 -21.67 17.20
N ALA A 474 2.09 -20.61 16.71
CA ALA A 474 3.07 -20.71 15.63
C ALA A 474 4.25 -21.64 16.01
N GLN A 475 4.74 -21.56 17.25
CA GLN A 475 5.78 -22.46 17.75
C GLN A 475 5.31 -23.91 17.85
N ALA A 476 4.06 -24.15 18.27
CA ALA A 476 3.47 -25.50 18.30
C ALA A 476 3.30 -26.09 16.90
N GLU A 477 2.83 -25.29 15.94
CA GLU A 477 2.73 -25.68 14.53
C GLU A 477 4.11 -25.97 13.92
N HIS A 478 5.11 -25.14 14.20
CA HIS A 478 6.49 -25.36 13.79
C HIS A 478 7.07 -26.67 14.37
N THR A 479 6.88 -26.88 15.67
CA THR A 479 7.31 -28.10 16.36
C THR A 479 6.69 -29.34 15.72
N ARG A 480 5.40 -29.27 15.37
CA ARG A 480 4.71 -30.34 14.64
C ARG A 480 5.39 -30.64 13.30
N VAL A 481 5.64 -29.60 12.49
CA VAL A 481 6.28 -29.74 11.18
C VAL A 481 7.67 -30.37 11.32
N GLU A 482 8.46 -29.96 12.31
CA GLU A 482 9.78 -30.55 12.56
C GLU A 482 9.67 -32.03 12.94
N ILE A 483 8.76 -32.39 13.85
CA ILE A 483 8.52 -33.80 14.21
C ILE A 483 8.08 -34.62 12.99
N ASP A 484 7.12 -34.12 12.21
CA ASP A 484 6.60 -34.77 11.00
C ASP A 484 7.70 -34.92 9.92
N ARG A 485 8.69 -34.03 9.86
CA ARG A 485 9.86 -34.18 8.97
C ARG A 485 10.78 -35.32 9.42
N ILE A 486 10.93 -35.52 10.72
CA ILE A 486 11.86 -36.51 11.29
C ILE A 486 11.23 -37.89 11.39
N PHE A 487 9.92 -37.96 11.67
CA PHE A 487 9.20 -39.19 11.97
C PHE A 487 9.28 -40.26 10.85
N PRO A 488 9.10 -39.93 9.55
CA PRO A 488 9.21 -40.91 8.45
C PRO A 488 10.65 -41.38 8.22
N LEU A 489 11.64 -40.67 8.75
CA LEU A 489 13.06 -40.99 8.57
C LEU A 489 13.59 -41.95 9.65
N THR A 490 12.75 -42.37 10.60
CA THR A 490 13.21 -43.07 11.80
C THR A 490 12.34 -44.27 12.20
N ASP A 491 12.77 -45.47 11.82
CA ASP A 491 12.42 -46.71 12.52
C ASP A 491 13.18 -46.86 13.88
N LYS A 492 13.96 -45.86 14.31
CA LYS A 492 14.80 -45.93 15.51
C LYS A 492 14.80 -44.60 16.31
N GLY A 493 14.31 -44.68 17.54
CA GLY A 493 14.02 -43.58 18.49
C GLY A 493 15.11 -42.64 19.06
N PRO A 494 16.42 -42.68 18.74
CA PRO A 494 17.37 -41.70 19.30
C PRO A 494 17.40 -40.31 18.64
N ARG A 495 16.88 -40.14 17.41
CA ARG A 495 17.01 -38.86 16.66
C ARG A 495 15.94 -37.80 16.97
N LEU A 496 14.90 -38.15 17.72
CA LEU A 496 13.85 -37.20 18.13
C LEU A 496 14.26 -36.34 19.34
N ALA A 497 15.28 -36.75 20.11
CA ALA A 497 15.67 -36.04 21.34
C ALA A 497 16.24 -34.64 21.09
N ASP A 498 17.03 -34.45 20.03
CA ASP A 498 17.67 -33.15 19.72
C ASP A 498 16.65 -32.10 19.21
N PRO A 499 15.75 -32.42 18.28
CA PRO A 499 14.67 -31.53 17.86
C PRO A 499 13.69 -31.21 19.01
N VAL A 500 13.34 -32.19 19.85
CA VAL A 500 12.51 -31.93 21.05
C VAL A 500 13.20 -30.99 22.02
N ALA A 501 14.49 -31.22 22.32
CA ALA A 501 15.24 -30.34 23.21
C ALA A 501 15.32 -28.90 22.67
N ARG A 502 15.51 -28.75 21.36
CA ARG A 502 15.51 -27.45 20.67
C ARG A 502 14.16 -26.75 20.77
N GLU A 503 13.08 -27.41 20.36
CA GLU A 503 11.75 -26.80 20.39
C GLU A 503 11.31 -26.49 21.83
N SER A 504 11.64 -27.35 22.80
CA SER A 504 11.44 -27.09 24.23
C SER A 504 12.21 -25.87 24.73
N LYS A 505 13.43 -25.62 24.22
CA LYS A 505 14.21 -24.41 24.56
C LYS A 505 13.50 -23.16 24.06
N THR A 506 13.03 -23.15 22.81
CA THR A 506 12.26 -22.03 22.25
C THR A 506 10.97 -21.78 23.03
N PHE A 507 10.22 -22.84 23.37
CA PHE A 507 9.06 -22.71 24.25
C PHE A 507 9.44 -22.10 25.61
N GLY A 508 10.45 -22.64 26.30
CA GLY A 508 10.93 -22.11 27.58
C GLY A 508 11.27 -20.62 27.52
N HIS A 509 11.89 -20.18 26.41
CA HIS A 509 12.18 -18.78 26.12
C HIS A 509 10.94 -17.90 25.98
N LEU A 510 9.96 -18.32 25.19
CA LEU A 510 8.70 -17.60 25.01
C LEU A 510 7.94 -17.44 26.34
N LEU A 511 7.95 -18.49 27.15
CA LEU A 511 7.32 -18.51 28.47
C LEU A 511 8.05 -17.58 29.46
N GLY A 512 9.38 -17.61 29.48
CA GLY A 512 10.19 -16.72 30.30
C GLY A 512 9.98 -15.24 29.94
N ALA A 513 9.95 -14.91 28.65
CA ALA A 513 9.64 -13.57 28.18
C ALA A 513 8.25 -13.11 28.63
N ARG A 514 7.23 -13.97 28.49
CA ARG A 514 5.85 -13.67 28.90
C ARG A 514 5.72 -13.43 30.40
N GLU A 515 6.35 -14.28 31.23
CA GLU A 515 6.33 -14.09 32.69
C GLU A 515 6.91 -12.73 33.07
N GLN A 516 8.08 -12.39 32.52
CA GLN A 516 8.72 -11.11 32.80
C GLN A 516 7.92 -9.93 32.24
N ALA A 517 7.31 -10.06 31.06
CA ALA A 517 6.43 -9.05 30.50
C ALA A 517 5.23 -8.77 31.42
N LEU A 518 4.55 -9.81 31.90
CA LEU A 518 3.41 -9.70 32.83
C LEU A 518 3.83 -9.11 34.18
N TYR A 519 4.98 -9.53 34.70
CA TYR A 519 5.53 -8.99 35.92
C TYR A 519 5.83 -7.49 35.77
N SER A 520 6.42 -7.09 34.64
CA SER A 520 6.83 -5.70 34.38
C SER A 520 5.65 -4.73 34.32
N VAL A 521 4.46 -5.21 33.93
CA VAL A 521 3.20 -4.44 33.90
C VAL A 521 2.33 -4.63 35.16
N GLY A 522 2.88 -5.26 36.21
CA GLY A 522 2.22 -5.40 37.51
C GLY A 522 1.10 -6.45 37.59
N ARG A 523 1.02 -7.41 36.66
CA ARG A 523 0.05 -8.53 36.73
C ARG A 523 0.56 -9.63 37.69
N ALA A 524 -0.35 -10.18 38.50
CA ALA A 524 -0.03 -11.17 39.53
C ALA A 524 0.46 -12.51 38.93
N ASN A 525 1.60 -13.01 39.42
CA ASN A 525 2.36 -14.10 38.81
C ASN A 525 1.64 -15.46 38.83
N GLU A 526 0.80 -15.74 39.83
CA GLU A 526 0.14 -17.06 39.97
C GLU A 526 -1.01 -17.28 38.98
N ALA A 527 -1.82 -16.25 38.74
CA ALA A 527 -2.88 -16.32 37.73
C ALA A 527 -2.28 -16.41 36.33
N ALA A 528 -1.25 -15.60 36.07
CA ALA A 528 -0.46 -15.63 34.86
C ALA A 528 0.18 -17.01 34.60
N ALA A 529 0.78 -17.65 35.62
CA ALA A 529 1.41 -18.95 35.48
C ALA A 529 0.40 -20.08 35.16
N LYS A 530 -0.79 -20.07 35.79
CA LYS A 530 -1.85 -21.04 35.48
C LYS A 530 -2.44 -20.84 34.08
N GLU A 531 -2.61 -19.59 33.68
CA GLU A 531 -3.09 -19.22 32.34
C GLU A 531 -2.09 -19.67 31.26
N LEU A 532 -0.80 -19.41 31.51
CA LEU A 532 0.32 -19.83 30.68
C LEU A 532 0.40 -21.35 30.55
N GLU A 533 0.26 -22.09 31.66
CA GLU A 533 0.24 -23.55 31.65
C GLU A 533 -0.94 -24.11 30.85
N SER A 534 -2.13 -23.52 31.01
CA SER A 534 -3.32 -23.89 30.24
C SER A 534 -3.15 -23.64 28.74
N MET A 535 -2.63 -22.47 28.35
CA MET A 535 -2.38 -22.13 26.94
C MET A 535 -1.36 -23.07 26.31
N VAL A 536 -0.27 -23.40 27.02
CA VAL A 536 0.75 -24.34 26.54
C VAL A 536 0.19 -25.74 26.41
N ARG A 537 -0.55 -26.25 27.39
CA ARG A 537 -1.21 -27.56 27.29
C ARG A 537 -2.19 -27.61 26.13
N SER A 538 -2.94 -26.53 25.90
CA SER A 538 -3.85 -26.41 24.75
C SER A 538 -3.08 -26.39 23.42
N ALA A 539 -2.02 -25.59 23.30
CA ALA A 539 -1.23 -25.47 22.08
C ALA A 539 -0.43 -26.75 21.76
N ILE A 540 0.17 -27.39 22.77
CA ILE A 540 0.85 -28.68 22.62
C ILE A 540 -0.16 -29.79 22.32
N GLY A 541 -1.37 -29.72 22.90
CA GLY A 541 -2.47 -30.64 22.60
C GLY A 541 -2.96 -30.59 21.14
N ILE A 542 -2.61 -29.53 20.39
CA ILE A 542 -2.89 -29.40 18.95
C ILE A 542 -1.89 -30.20 18.10
N VAL A 543 -0.72 -30.57 18.63
CA VAL A 543 0.28 -31.41 17.93
C VAL A 543 -0.20 -32.87 17.95
N PRO A 544 -0.72 -33.43 16.84
CA PRO A 544 -1.16 -34.81 16.81
C PRO A 544 0.06 -35.71 16.60
N VAL A 545 0.79 -36.00 17.66
CA VAL A 545 1.89 -36.97 17.65
C VAL A 545 1.36 -38.36 18.03
N PRO A 546 1.97 -39.45 17.51
CA PRO A 546 1.72 -40.79 18.02
C PRO A 546 2.20 -40.89 19.48
N GLY A 547 1.27 -40.79 20.43
CA GLY A 547 1.50 -41.04 21.85
C GLY A 547 1.36 -39.81 22.75
N LYS A 548 0.47 -39.92 23.74
CA LYS A 548 0.27 -38.92 24.83
C LYS A 548 1.56 -38.65 25.63
N GLU A 549 2.52 -39.58 25.64
CA GLU A 549 3.80 -39.44 26.31
C GLU A 549 4.71 -38.37 25.71
N PHE A 550 4.62 -38.12 24.40
CA PHE A 550 5.50 -37.18 23.71
C PHE A 550 5.15 -35.72 24.02
N ALA A 551 3.85 -35.39 23.96
CA ALA A 551 3.33 -34.10 24.42
C ALA A 551 3.65 -33.84 25.90
N GLY A 552 3.56 -34.88 26.74
CA GLY A 552 3.95 -34.82 28.14
C GLY A 552 5.44 -34.49 28.35
N LYS A 553 6.33 -35.13 27.60
CA LYS A 553 7.79 -34.87 27.66
C LYS A 553 8.16 -33.49 27.14
N LEU A 554 7.56 -33.03 26.05
CA LEU A 554 7.80 -31.69 25.50
C LEU A 554 7.39 -30.60 26.50
N ALA A 555 6.20 -30.74 27.09
CA ALA A 555 5.74 -29.86 28.16
C ALA A 555 6.71 -29.91 29.34
N GLU A 556 6.98 -31.10 29.89
CA GLU A 556 7.88 -31.27 31.04
C GLU A 556 9.26 -30.66 30.80
N GLN A 557 9.84 -30.82 29.60
CA GLN A 557 11.13 -30.22 29.23
C GLN A 557 11.06 -28.71 29.03
N ALA A 558 10.00 -28.18 28.42
CA ALA A 558 9.79 -26.74 28.33
C ALA A 558 9.66 -26.11 29.73
N PHE A 559 8.92 -26.77 30.64
CA PHE A 559 8.77 -26.35 32.04
C PHE A 559 10.08 -26.53 32.84
N LYS A 560 10.90 -27.56 32.56
CA LYS A 560 12.22 -27.75 33.19
C LYS A 560 13.28 -26.78 32.66
N GLY A 561 13.22 -26.43 31.38
CA GLY A 561 14.06 -25.39 30.76
C GLY A 561 13.71 -23.99 31.25
N MET A 562 12.50 -23.83 31.80
CA MET A 562 11.99 -22.63 32.47
C MET A 562 12.68 -22.39 33.83
N ARG A 563 14.01 -22.27 33.88
CA ARG A 563 14.65 -21.61 35.02
C ARG A 563 14.15 -20.16 35.03
N LEU A 564 13.03 -19.92 35.70
CA LEU A 564 12.30 -18.65 35.81
C LEU A 564 13.20 -17.51 36.36
N GLU A 565 14.25 -17.86 37.10
CA GLU A 565 15.28 -16.94 37.58
C GLU A 565 16.36 -16.61 36.53
N GLY A 566 16.43 -17.35 35.43
CA GLY A 566 17.46 -17.27 34.40
C GLY A 566 17.19 -16.21 33.33
N PHE A 567 15.96 -16.10 32.82
CA PHE A 567 15.67 -15.18 31.73
C PHE A 567 16.02 -13.73 32.09
N ALA A 568 15.58 -13.24 33.26
CA ALA A 568 15.92 -11.90 33.72
C ALA A 568 17.44 -11.70 33.94
N LYS A 569 18.18 -12.75 34.31
CA LYS A 569 19.65 -12.78 34.42
C LYS A 569 20.36 -12.80 33.07
N GLU A 570 19.75 -13.41 32.06
CA GLU A 570 20.31 -13.59 30.72
C GLU A 570 20.04 -12.39 29.81
N VAL A 571 18.93 -11.66 30.02
CA VAL A 571 18.54 -10.47 29.24
C VAL A 571 19.33 -9.22 29.61
N ALA A 572 19.70 -9.08 30.89
CA ALA A 572 20.39 -7.91 31.43
C ALA A 572 21.84 -8.21 31.80
#